data_AF-A0A2V8DSA2-F1
#
_entry.id   AF-A0A2V8DSA2-F1
#
_cell.length_a   1.000
_cell.length_b   1.000
_cell.length_c   1.000
_cell.angle_alpha   90.00
_cell.angle_beta   90.00
_cell.angle_gamma   90.00
#
_symmetry.space_group_name_H-M   'P 1'
#
loop_
_entity.id
_entity.type
_entity.pdbx_description
1 polymer ?
#
loop_
_entity_poly.entity_id
_entity_poly.type
_entity_poly.pdbx_seq_one_letter_code
_entity_poly.pdbx_strand_id
1 'polypeptide(L)'
;MRRPIYWLYVVSIAFFVSGIGFLVTSARVREPAHVEAPITTPVASVKQIMQGIVDPATNVVFGAVSSTSTKAGVVETAPKTDREWELVGNSAAALVES
;
A
#
# COMPACT_ATOMS: atom_id res chain seq x y z
N MET A 1 7.09 24.91 -63.41
CA MET A 1 6.40 23.89 -62.58
C MET A 1 6.94 23.73 -61.15
N ARG A 2 7.87 24.57 -60.65
CA ARG A 2 8.48 24.42 -59.30
C ARG A 2 7.81 25.25 -58.18
N ARG A 3 7.16 26.37 -58.51
CA ARG A 3 6.46 27.25 -57.54
C ARG A 3 5.36 26.56 -56.70
N PRO A 4 4.47 25.71 -57.25
CA PRO A 4 3.43 25.07 -56.43
C PRO A 4 4.01 24.03 -55.47
N ILE A 5 5.13 23.41 -55.83
CA ILE A 5 5.81 22.41 -55.00
C ILE A 5 6.46 23.08 -53.77
N TYR A 6 7.14 24.21 -53.95
CA TYR A 6 7.68 24.98 -52.80
C TYR A 6 6.57 25.47 -51.86
N TRP A 7 5.41 25.85 -52.39
CA TRP A 7 4.28 26.28 -51.58
C TRP A 7 3.72 25.14 -50.72
N LEU A 8 3.60 23.93 -51.26
CA LEU A 8 3.20 22.74 -50.49
C LEU A 8 4.19 22.41 -49.35
N TYR A 9 5.49 22.56 -49.58
CA TYR A 9 6.50 22.37 -48.53
C TYR A 9 6.37 23.42 -47.41
N VAL A 10 6.14 24.69 -47.75
CA VAL A 10 5.96 25.75 -46.74
C VAL A 10 4.71 25.50 -45.89
N VAL A 11 3.60 25.09 -46.51
CA VAL A 11 2.36 24.77 -45.79
C VAL A 11 2.55 23.53 -44.90
N SER A 12 3.23 22.49 -45.38
CA SER A 12 3.53 21.29 -44.58
C SER A 12 4.41 21.61 -43.37
N ILE A 13 5.45 22.43 -43.54
CA ILE A 13 6.32 22.87 -42.44
C ILE A 13 5.53 23.69 -41.42
N ALA A 14 4.65 24.59 -41.86
CA ALA A 14 3.81 25.39 -40.96
C ALA A 14 2.87 24.51 -40.11
N PHE A 15 2.23 23.51 -40.72
CA PHE A 15 1.38 22.55 -39.99
C PHE A 15 2.19 21.69 -39.02
N PHE A 16 3.40 21.26 -39.41
CA PHE A 16 4.26 20.45 -38.54
C PHE A 16 4.73 21.24 -37.31
N VAL A 17 5.16 22.48 -37.49
CA VAL A 17 5.57 23.38 -36.39
C VAL A 17 4.40 23.71 -35.47
N SER A 18 3.22 23.97 -36.04
CA SER A 18 2.00 24.22 -35.25
C SER A 18 1.55 22.99 -34.44
N GLY A 19 1.64 21.79 -35.04
CA GLY A 19 1.36 20.51 -34.35
C GLY A 19 2.30 20.24 -33.19
N ILE A 20 3.61 20.50 -33.36
CA ILE A 20 4.60 20.37 -32.27
C ILE A 20 4.31 21.38 -31.16
N GLY A 21 3.99 22.63 -31.50
CA GLY A 21 3.63 23.66 -30.52
C GLY A 21 2.42 23.27 -29.67
N PHE A 22 1.41 22.63 -30.27
CA PHE A 22 0.23 22.14 -29.57
C PHE A 22 0.53 20.94 -28.66
N LEU A 23 1.39 20.01 -29.08
CA LEU A 23 1.86 18.89 -28.25
C LEU A 23 2.67 19.37 -27.03
N VAL A 24 3.53 20.37 -27.21
CA VAL A 24 4.34 20.93 -26.10
C VAL A 24 3.46 21.68 -25.09
N THR A 25 2.45 22.41 -25.56
CA THR A 25 1.57 23.20 -24.68
C THR A 25 0.60 22.30 -23.89
N SER A 26 0.08 21.23 -24.49
CA SER A 26 -0.82 20.28 -23.81
C SER A 26 -0.14 19.46 -22.70
N ALA A 27 1.18 19.23 -22.80
CA ALA A 27 1.94 18.55 -21.75
C ALA A 27 2.13 19.39 -20.47
N ARG A 28 2.01 20.72 -20.54
CA ARG A 28 2.23 21.63 -19.40
C ARG A 28 1.00 21.86 -18.52
N VAL A 29 -0.19 21.45 -18.95
CA VAL A 29 -1.47 21.73 -18.25
C VAL A 29 -1.89 20.62 -17.28
N ARG A 30 -1.13 19.52 -17.18
CA ARG A 30 -1.31 18.53 -16.11
C ARG A 30 -0.37 18.82 -14.95
N GLU A 31 -0.64 19.90 -14.24
CA GLU A 31 -0.25 19.95 -12.84
C GLU A 31 -1.37 19.22 -12.08
N PRO A 32 -1.11 18.06 -11.45
CA PRO A 32 -2.12 17.44 -10.62
C PRO A 32 -2.50 18.47 -9.56
N ALA A 33 -3.78 18.81 -9.47
CA ALA A 33 -4.28 19.61 -8.35
C ALA A 33 -3.72 18.96 -7.08
N HIS A 34 -2.92 19.71 -6.33
CA HIS A 34 -2.46 19.27 -5.02
C HIS A 34 -3.71 19.17 -4.15
N VAL A 35 -4.33 18.00 -4.13
CA VAL A 35 -5.36 17.66 -3.16
C VAL A 35 -4.62 17.65 -1.83
N GLU A 36 -4.73 18.76 -1.10
CA GLU A 36 -4.19 18.87 0.24
C GLU A 36 -4.85 17.76 1.06
N ALA A 37 -4.08 16.70 1.31
CA ALA A 37 -4.56 15.57 2.08
C ALA A 37 -4.95 16.11 3.46
N PRO A 38 -6.10 15.71 4.02
CA PRO A 38 -6.44 16.09 5.37
C PRO A 38 -5.28 15.68 6.28
N ILE A 39 -4.74 16.65 7.02
CA ILE A 39 -3.70 16.38 8.01
C ILE A 39 -4.35 15.55 9.11
N THR A 40 -4.21 14.24 9.04
CA THR A 40 -4.68 13.33 10.08
C THR A 40 -3.60 13.25 11.16
N THR A 41 -3.87 13.85 12.31
CA THR A 41 -3.03 13.62 13.48
C THR A 41 -3.27 12.19 13.99
N PRO A 42 -2.25 11.32 14.05
CA PRO A 42 -2.41 9.99 14.61
C PRO A 42 -2.90 10.08 16.05
N VAL A 43 -3.99 9.36 16.38
CA VAL A 43 -4.53 9.31 17.74
C VAL A 43 -3.68 8.45 18.69
N ALA A 44 -2.77 7.65 18.14
CA ALA A 44 -1.83 6.82 18.87
C ALA A 44 -0.48 6.78 18.14
N SER A 45 0.60 6.71 18.92
CA SER A 45 1.92 6.38 18.41
C SER A 45 2.04 4.89 18.09
N VAL A 46 2.99 4.52 17.23
CA VAL A 46 3.32 3.11 16.94
C VAL A 46 3.57 2.31 18.22
N LYS A 47 4.27 2.91 19.20
CA LYS A 47 4.54 2.25 20.49
C LYS A 47 3.25 1.92 21.24
N GLN A 48 2.27 2.82 21.24
CA GLN A 48 0.99 2.57 21.90
C GLN A 48 0.19 1.47 21.19
N ILE A 49 0.24 1.43 19.85
CA ILE A 49 -0.39 0.35 19.07
C ILE A 49 0.30 -0.99 19.36
N MET A 50 1.63 -1.02 19.38
CA MET A 50 2.39 -2.22 19.73
C MET A 50 1.98 -2.75 21.11
N GLN A 51 2.00 -1.89 22.12
CA GLN A 51 1.69 -2.29 23.50
C GLN A 51 0.22 -2.63 23.72
N GLY A 52 -0.70 -1.96 23.02
CA GLY A 52 -2.13 -2.07 23.25
C GLY A 52 -2.84 -3.13 22.40
N ILE A 53 -2.30 -3.46 21.22
CA ILE A 53 -2.94 -4.32 20.23
C ILE A 53 -2.01 -5.45 19.81
N VAL A 54 -0.82 -5.11 19.30
CA VAL A 54 0.07 -6.09 18.66
C VAL A 54 0.63 -7.07 19.69
N ASP A 55 1.34 -6.60 20.71
CA ASP A 55 1.96 -7.42 21.75
C ASP A 55 0.97 -8.41 22.40
N PRO A 56 -0.23 -8.01 22.88
CA PRO A 56 -1.16 -8.96 23.48
C PRO A 56 -1.71 -9.99 22.48
N ALA A 57 -2.04 -9.59 21.25
CA ALA A 57 -2.52 -10.54 20.24
C ALA A 57 -1.42 -11.52 19.81
N THR A 58 -0.19 -11.03 19.72
CA THR A 58 1.02 -11.80 19.40
C THR A 58 1.28 -12.89 20.44
N ASN A 59 1.13 -12.57 21.72
CA ASN A 59 1.28 -13.54 22.80
C ASN A 59 0.27 -14.70 22.70
N VAL A 60 -0.96 -14.42 22.28
CA VAL A 60 -1.98 -15.46 22.07
C VAL A 60 -1.63 -16.33 20.87
N VAL A 61 -1.30 -15.71 19.72
CA VAL A 61 -1.05 -16.44 18.47
C VAL A 61 0.21 -17.30 18.56
N PHE A 62 1.34 -16.72 18.95
CA PHE A 62 2.61 -17.45 19.02
C PHE A 62 2.73 -18.32 20.28
N GLY A 63 1.93 -18.04 21.32
CA GLY A 63 1.83 -18.89 22.51
C GLY A 63 0.83 -20.05 22.36
N ALA A 64 0.01 -20.09 21.31
CA ALA A 64 -1.07 -21.05 21.18
C ALA A 64 -0.57 -22.50 21.12
N VAL A 65 0.50 -22.76 20.35
CA VAL A 65 1.04 -24.11 20.14
C VAL A 65 2.52 -24.12 20.50
N SER A 66 2.90 -25.01 21.42
CA SER A 66 4.30 -25.18 21.80
C SER A 66 4.62 -26.63 22.16
N SER A 67 5.88 -27.01 21.98
CA SER A 67 6.43 -28.28 22.41
C SER A 67 7.68 -28.01 23.25
N THR A 68 7.66 -28.42 24.50
CA THR A 68 8.73 -28.15 25.48
C THR A 68 9.35 -29.46 25.93
N SER A 69 10.66 -29.63 25.68
CA SER A 69 11.41 -30.77 26.20
C SER A 69 11.83 -30.54 27.65
N THR A 70 11.41 -31.43 28.54
CA THR A 70 11.71 -31.39 29.98
C THR A 70 12.44 -32.66 30.40
N LYS A 71 12.96 -32.70 31.63
CA LYS A 71 13.55 -33.92 32.21
C LYS A 71 12.58 -35.10 32.29
N ALA A 72 11.27 -34.82 32.31
CA ALA A 72 10.21 -35.84 32.38
C ALA A 72 9.71 -36.29 30.99
N GLY A 73 10.21 -35.69 29.91
CA GLY A 73 9.74 -35.91 28.54
C GLY A 73 9.26 -34.63 27.87
N VAL A 74 8.59 -34.78 26.73
CA VAL A 74 8.07 -33.66 25.91
C VAL A 74 6.66 -33.29 26.37
N VAL A 75 6.42 -32.01 26.64
CA VAL A 75 5.10 -31.45 26.95
C VAL A 75 4.62 -30.64 25.76
N GLU A 76 3.46 -31.00 25.22
CA GLU A 76 2.81 -30.26 24.14
C GLU A 76 1.60 -29.47 24.64
N THR A 77 1.59 -28.18 24.31
CA THR A 77 0.47 -27.28 24.56
C THR A 77 -0.17 -26.92 23.24
N ALA A 78 -1.50 -27.05 23.16
CA ALA A 78 -2.30 -26.62 22.03
C ALA A 78 -3.77 -26.44 22.46
N PRO A 79 -4.55 -25.56 21.83
CA PRO A 79 -5.98 -25.47 22.03
C PRO A 79 -6.67 -26.81 21.80
N LYS A 80 -7.64 -27.16 22.66
CA LYS A 80 -8.35 -28.45 22.63
C LYS A 80 -9.79 -28.34 22.18
N THR A 81 -10.34 -27.11 22.15
CA THR A 81 -11.74 -26.86 21.77
C THR A 81 -11.83 -25.84 20.64
N ASP A 82 -12.92 -25.90 19.88
CA ASP A 82 -13.19 -24.94 18.80
C ASP A 82 -13.23 -23.50 19.32
N ARG A 83 -13.77 -23.32 20.53
CA ARG A 83 -13.80 -22.01 21.21
C ARG A 83 -12.40 -21.47 21.50
N GLU A 84 -11.48 -22.33 21.93
CA GLU A 84 -10.10 -21.91 22.16
C GLU A 84 -9.40 -21.56 20.84
N TRP A 85 -9.68 -22.31 19.77
CA TRP A 85 -9.19 -21.97 18.42
C TRP A 85 -9.78 -20.66 17.88
N GLU A 86 -11.05 -20.38 18.15
CA GLU A 86 -11.70 -19.13 17.80
C GLU A 86 -11.00 -17.93 18.47
N LEU A 87 -10.59 -18.05 19.74
CA LEU A 87 -9.83 -17.01 20.44
C LEU A 87 -8.46 -16.73 19.79
N VAL A 88 -7.78 -17.78 19.33
CA VAL A 88 -6.52 -17.65 18.57
C VAL A 88 -6.79 -16.95 17.24
N GLY A 89 -7.84 -17.35 16.52
CA GLY A 89 -8.25 -16.74 15.25
C GLY A 89 -8.60 -15.26 15.37
N ASN A 90 -9.34 -14.87 16.42
CA ASN A 90 -9.67 -13.48 16.70
C ASN A 90 -8.42 -12.63 16.95
N SER A 91 -7.44 -13.18 17.68
CA SER A 91 -6.16 -12.51 17.93
C SER A 91 -5.32 -12.41 16.65
N ALA A 92 -5.33 -13.44 15.80
CA ALA A 92 -4.66 -13.41 14.50
C ALA A 92 -5.28 -12.36 13.56
N ALA A 93 -6.61 -12.22 13.55
CA ALA A 93 -7.28 -11.17 12.80
C ALA A 93 -6.84 -9.78 13.28
N ALA A 94 -6.74 -9.55 14.60
CA ALA A 94 -6.26 -8.29 15.13
C ALA A 94 -4.82 -7.94 14.70
N LEU A 95 -3.95 -8.93 14.47
CA LEU A 95 -2.58 -8.71 13.96
C LEU A 95 -2.54 -8.39 12.47
N VAL A 96 -3.42 -9.00 11.67
CA VAL A 96 -3.48 -8.75 10.22
C VAL A 96 -4.04 -7.35 9.92
N GLU A 97 -4.94 -6.87 10.76
CA GLU A 97 -5.61 -5.58 10.61
C GLU A 97 -4.89 -4.40 11.31
N SER A 98 -3.78 -4.66 12.02
CA SER A 98 -3.03 -3.63 12.78
C SER A 98 -1.97 -2.90 11.98
#